data_AF-A0A2E0RP94-F1
#
_entry.id   AF-A0A2E0RP94-F1
#
_cell.length_a   1.000
_cell.length_b   1.000
_cell.length_c   1.000
_cell.angle_alpha   90.00
_cell.angle_beta   90.00
_cell.angle_gamma   90.00
#
_symmetry.space_group_name_H-M   'P 1'
#
loop_
_entity.id
_entity.type
_entity.pdbx_description
1 polymer ?
#
loop_
_entity_poly.entity_id
_entity_poly.type
_entity_poly.pdbx_seq_one_letter_code
_entity_poly.pdbx_strand_id
1 'polypeptide(L)'
;MTAMVDTAIEELTPVVGVRKACAAVGVAQADWYRRHRQTPAPPKPQRPRRPQPRALTPDERAAVREVLNSPEHVDEAPATVYAKLLDEGTYLASERTMYRILADHGEVKERRRQATHPPAKKPELMADAPNRVWSWDIERHEVLLDRVVMKGHHRRLVAAGRLKLRAA
;
A
#
# COMPACT_ATOMS: atom_id res chain seq x y z
N MET A 1 -18.53 20.45 49.91
CA MET A 1 -17.11 20.11 50.13
C MET A 1 -16.34 19.94 48.80
N THR A 2 -16.94 19.35 47.76
CA THR A 2 -16.30 19.11 46.45
C THR A 2 -15.94 20.38 45.67
N ALA A 3 -16.75 21.45 45.74
CA ALA A 3 -16.48 22.70 45.01
C ALA A 3 -15.16 23.39 45.43
N MET A 4 -14.87 23.46 46.74
CA MET A 4 -13.63 24.05 47.25
C MET A 4 -12.40 23.22 46.85
N VAL A 5 -12.56 21.89 46.82
CA VAL A 5 -11.53 20.94 46.38
C VAL A 5 -11.25 21.10 44.88
N ASP A 6 -12.29 21.28 44.07
CA ASP A 6 -12.13 21.48 42.63
C ASP A 6 -11.46 22.82 42.31
N THR A 7 -11.83 23.91 43.00
CA THR A 7 -11.16 25.21 42.88
C THR A 7 -9.67 25.14 43.24
N ALA A 8 -9.32 24.45 44.34
CA ALA A 8 -7.93 24.27 44.74
C ALA A 8 -7.11 23.49 43.69
N ILE A 9 -7.72 22.50 43.02
CA ILE A 9 -7.07 21.74 41.95
C ILE A 9 -6.90 22.60 40.69
N GLU A 10 -7.88 23.44 40.35
CA GLU A 10 -7.81 24.37 39.21
C GLU A 10 -6.71 25.42 39.40
N GLU A 11 -6.57 25.99 40.60
CA GLU A 11 -5.52 26.97 40.92
C GLU A 11 -4.11 26.37 40.91
N LEU A 12 -3.96 25.13 41.38
CA LEU A 12 -2.66 24.43 41.41
C LEU A 12 -2.24 23.90 40.03
N THR A 13 -3.19 23.60 39.14
CA THR A 13 -2.93 22.93 37.86
C THR A 13 -1.93 23.68 36.95
N PRO A 14 -2.00 25.01 36.76
CA PRO A 14 -1.03 25.75 35.94
C PRO A 14 0.41 25.69 36.46
N VAL A 15 0.60 25.52 37.77
CA VAL A 15 1.93 25.56 38.42
C VAL A 15 2.57 24.18 38.48
N VAL A 16 1.81 23.16 38.92
CA VAL A 16 2.36 21.83 39.21
C VAL A 16 1.80 20.72 38.31
N GLY A 17 0.79 21.02 37.50
CA GLY A 17 0.05 20.06 36.68
C GLY A 17 -1.00 19.29 37.48
N VAL A 18 -2.06 18.86 36.77
CA VAL A 18 -3.26 18.18 37.34
C VAL A 18 -2.90 17.03 38.28
N ARG A 19 -1.92 16.20 37.94
CA ARG A 19 -1.54 15.03 38.75
C ARG A 19 -1.01 15.42 40.14
N LYS A 20 -0.17 16.46 40.23
CA LYS A 20 0.40 16.92 41.50
C LYS A 20 -0.64 17.70 42.32
N ALA A 21 -1.52 18.45 41.65
CA ALA A 21 -2.64 19.13 42.27
C ALA A 21 -3.61 18.15 42.95
N CYS A 22 -4.06 17.10 42.25
CA CYS A 22 -4.91 16.06 42.83
C CYS A 22 -4.26 15.39 44.06
N ALA A 23 -2.95 15.10 43.99
CA ALA A 23 -2.23 14.47 45.09
C ALA A 23 -2.13 15.38 46.33
N ALA A 24 -1.94 16.69 46.15
CA ALA A 24 -1.84 17.65 47.23
C ALA A 24 -3.17 17.84 47.99
N VAL A 25 -4.30 17.73 47.30
CA VAL A 25 -5.65 17.91 47.88
C VAL A 25 -6.27 16.57 48.33
N GLY A 26 -5.59 15.44 48.09
CA GLY A 26 -6.06 14.10 48.50
C GLY A 26 -7.17 13.52 47.63
N VAL A 27 -7.28 13.95 46.36
CA VAL A 27 -8.30 13.47 45.42
C VAL A 27 -7.70 12.43 44.47
N ALA A 28 -8.44 11.35 44.21
CA ALA A 28 -8.07 10.39 43.18
C ALA A 28 -8.10 11.04 41.78
N GLN A 29 -6.99 10.95 41.06
CA GLN A 29 -6.85 11.53 39.71
C GLN A 29 -7.94 11.07 38.73
N ALA A 30 -8.40 9.82 38.86
CA ALA A 30 -9.45 9.26 38.02
C ALA A 30 -10.80 9.98 38.21
N ASP A 31 -11.16 10.35 39.44
CA ASP A 31 -12.41 11.07 39.73
C ASP A 31 -12.38 12.49 39.19
N TRP A 32 -11.22 13.14 39.24
CA TRP A 32 -11.02 14.44 38.63
C TRP A 32 -11.28 14.40 37.11
N TYR A 33 -10.60 13.51 36.39
CA TYR A 33 -10.81 13.39 34.94
C TYR A 33 -12.23 12.95 34.57
N ARG A 34 -12.86 12.05 35.34
CA ARG A 34 -14.24 11.64 35.06
C ARG A 34 -15.23 12.81 35.10
N ARG A 35 -15.07 13.71 36.07
CA ARG A 35 -15.96 14.88 36.25
C ARG A 35 -15.64 16.05 35.31
N HIS A 36 -14.37 16.21 34.93
CA HIS A 36 -13.89 17.40 34.20
C HIS A 36 -13.49 17.11 32.74
N ARG A 37 -13.73 15.89 32.23
CA ARG A 37 -13.48 15.55 30.83
C ARG A 37 -14.50 16.24 29.92
N GLN A 38 -14.03 17.21 29.15
CA GLN A 38 -14.81 17.80 28.05
C GLN A 38 -14.77 16.90 26.82
N THR A 39 -15.94 16.60 26.25
CA THR A 39 -16.09 15.85 25.00
C THR A 39 -16.95 16.69 24.05
N PRO A 40 -16.49 17.00 22.83
CA PRO A 40 -15.26 16.54 22.19
C PRO A 40 -14.00 17.18 22.79
N ALA A 41 -12.86 16.52 22.63
CA ALA A 41 -11.58 17.12 23.02
C ALA A 41 -11.33 18.39 22.18
N PRO A 42 -10.84 19.48 22.79
CA PRO A 42 -10.48 20.69 22.05
C PRO A 42 -9.41 20.37 20.99
N PRO A 43 -9.45 21.07 19.84
CA PRO A 43 -8.48 20.85 18.77
C PRO A 43 -7.07 21.10 19.29
N LYS A 44 -6.22 20.07 19.22
CA LYS A 44 -4.81 20.21 19.59
C LYS A 44 -4.15 21.20 18.62
N PRO A 45 -3.34 22.15 19.11
CA PRO A 45 -2.59 23.03 18.23
C PRO A 45 -1.70 22.18 17.33
N GLN A 46 -1.82 22.38 16.01
CA GLN A 46 -0.98 21.69 15.04
C GLN A 46 0.46 22.15 15.23
N ARG A 47 1.30 21.28 15.79
CA ARG A 47 2.73 21.55 15.84
C ARG A 47 3.29 21.44 14.42
N PRO A 48 4.06 22.44 13.95
CA PRO A 48 4.74 22.30 12.66
C PRO A 48 5.64 21.07 12.72
N ARG A 49 5.53 20.20 11.71
CA ARG A 49 6.39 19.02 11.61
C ARG A 49 7.82 19.50 11.41
N ARG A 50 8.70 19.17 12.36
CA ARG A 50 10.13 19.40 12.17
C ARG A 50 10.65 18.42 11.11
N PRO A 51 11.38 18.88 10.09
CA PRO A 51 12.00 17.99 9.13
C PRO A 51 13.01 17.07 9.84
N GLN A 52 13.18 15.86 9.32
CA GLN A 52 14.16 14.94 9.89
C GLN A 52 15.57 15.47 9.59
N PRO A 53 16.49 15.53 10.58
CA PRO A 53 17.83 16.09 10.37
C PRO A 53 18.67 15.39 9.29
N ARG A 54 18.34 14.14 8.97
CA ARG A 54 19.02 13.32 7.95
C ARG A 54 18.27 13.26 6.63
N ALA A 55 17.20 14.04 6.48
CA ALA A 55 16.49 14.10 5.21
C ALA A 55 17.39 14.81 4.18
N LEU A 56 17.38 14.30 2.95
CA LEU A 56 18.03 15.00 1.85
C LEU A 56 17.44 16.41 1.72
N THR A 57 18.33 17.38 1.62
CA THR A 57 18.03 18.76 1.27
C THR A 57 17.40 18.84 -0.12
N PRO A 58 16.71 19.95 -0.46
CA PRO A 58 16.20 20.16 -1.80
C PRO A 58 17.28 20.04 -2.88
N ASP A 59 18.49 20.55 -2.61
CA ASP A 59 19.61 20.53 -3.56
C ASP A 59 20.15 19.11 -3.77
N GLU A 60 20.30 18.32 -2.71
CA GLU A 60 20.67 16.91 -2.82
C GLU A 60 19.63 16.10 -3.60
N ARG A 61 18.34 16.39 -3.41
CA ARG A 61 17.26 15.75 -4.19
C ARG A 61 17.33 16.13 -5.66
N ALA A 62 17.69 17.37 -5.98
CA ALA A 62 17.89 17.82 -7.35
C ALA A 62 19.08 17.10 -8.00
N ALA A 63 20.21 16.96 -7.29
CA ALA A 63 21.37 16.22 -7.76
C ALA A 63 21.05 14.74 -8.05
N VAL A 64 20.31 14.07 -7.16
CA VAL A 64 19.84 12.69 -7.40
C VAL A 64 19.00 12.62 -8.68
N ARG A 65 18.08 13.57 -8.89
CA ARG A 65 17.25 13.61 -10.09
C ARG A 65 18.04 13.90 -11.35
N GLU A 66 19.04 14.77 -11.28
CA GLU A 66 19.93 15.07 -12.41
C GLU A 66 20.69 13.83 -12.87
N VAL A 67 21.22 13.04 -11.93
CA VAL A 67 21.88 11.76 -12.26
C VAL A 67 20.90 10.78 -12.89
N LEU A 68 19.68 10.64 -12.35
CA LEU A 68 18.67 9.74 -12.91
C LEU A 68 18.18 10.18 -14.31
N ASN A 69 18.21 11.48 -14.59
CA ASN A 69 17.84 12.05 -15.89
C ASN A 69 19.05 12.26 -16.82
N SER A 70 20.24 11.76 -16.45
CA SER A 70 21.42 11.85 -17.30
C SER A 70 21.23 10.99 -18.56
N PRO A 71 21.89 11.33 -19.68
CA PRO A 71 21.81 10.52 -20.91
C PRO A 71 22.19 9.05 -20.71
N GLU A 72 23.00 8.73 -19.70
CA GLU A 72 23.45 7.38 -19.39
C GLU A 72 22.40 6.55 -18.63
N HIS A 73 21.50 7.20 -17.90
CA HIS A 73 20.57 6.55 -16.97
C HIS A 73 19.09 6.80 -17.28
N VAL A 74 18.75 7.73 -18.19
CA VAL A 74 17.37 8.15 -18.48
C VAL A 74 16.44 6.99 -18.86
N ASP A 75 16.96 5.96 -19.52
CA ASP A 75 16.19 4.78 -19.95
C ASP A 75 16.28 3.60 -18.97
N GLU A 76 17.01 3.75 -17.86
CA GLU A 76 17.25 2.71 -16.88
C GLU A 76 16.27 2.79 -15.71
N ALA A 77 15.95 1.64 -15.11
CA ALA A 77 15.17 1.64 -13.88
C ALA A 77 16.05 2.16 -12.72
N PRO A 78 15.49 2.90 -11.75
CA PRO A 78 16.24 3.36 -10.57
C PRO A 78 16.96 2.23 -9.82
N ALA A 79 16.42 1.01 -9.83
CA ALA A 79 17.07 -0.18 -9.27
C ALA A 79 18.41 -0.52 -9.97
N THR A 80 18.44 -0.39 -11.30
CA THR A 80 19.64 -0.63 -12.12
C THR A 80 20.67 0.45 -11.89
N VAL A 81 20.25 1.73 -11.90
CA VAL A 81 21.13 2.87 -11.63
C VAL A 81 21.74 2.76 -10.22
N TYR A 82 20.93 2.40 -9.23
CA TYR A 82 21.39 2.17 -7.86
C TYR A 82 22.49 1.10 -7.79
N ALA A 83 22.32 -0.04 -8.48
CA ALA A 83 23.33 -1.09 -8.51
C ALA A 83 24.63 -0.62 -9.18
N LYS A 84 24.54 0.04 -10.34
CA LYS A 84 25.71 0.57 -11.07
C LYS A 84 26.49 1.59 -10.25
N LEU A 85 25.80 2.55 -9.64
CA LEU A 85 26.44 3.56 -8.79
C LEU A 85 27.15 2.91 -7.60
N LEU A 86 26.56 1.86 -7.01
CA LEU A 86 27.23 1.11 -5.95
C LEU A 86 28.47 0.35 -6.44
N ASP A 87 28.42 -0.25 -7.63
CA ASP A 87 29.59 -0.90 -8.25
C ASP A 87 30.72 0.11 -8.50
N GLU A 88 30.37 1.36 -8.80
CA GLU A 88 31.30 2.50 -8.94
C GLU A 88 31.73 3.11 -7.59
N GLY A 89 31.20 2.62 -6.46
CA GLY A 89 31.49 3.12 -5.11
C GLY A 89 30.78 4.42 -4.73
N THR A 90 29.79 4.85 -5.52
CA THR A 90 29.03 6.08 -5.29
C THR A 90 27.67 5.78 -4.68
N TYR A 91 27.39 6.36 -3.51
CA TYR A 91 26.06 6.28 -2.88
C TYR A 91 25.37 7.64 -2.89
N LEU A 92 24.29 7.76 -3.67
CA LEU A 92 23.47 8.97 -3.74
C LEU A 92 22.28 8.91 -2.78
N ALA A 93 21.45 7.87 -2.89
CA ALA A 93 20.27 7.67 -2.06
C ALA A 93 19.81 6.21 -2.14
N SER A 94 18.88 5.81 -1.28
CA SER A 94 18.23 4.51 -1.41
C SER A 94 17.32 4.45 -2.63
N GLU A 95 17.15 3.26 -3.22
CA GLU A 95 16.26 3.01 -4.37
C GLU A 95 14.83 3.58 -4.14
N ARG A 96 14.27 3.37 -2.93
CA ARG A 96 12.95 3.91 -2.57
C ARG A 96 12.93 5.45 -2.58
N THR A 97 14.04 6.10 -2.23
CA THR A 97 14.15 7.55 -2.26
C THR A 97 14.23 8.06 -3.70
N MET A 98 14.96 7.37 -4.58
CA MET A 98 15.00 7.68 -6.01
C MET A 98 13.60 7.63 -6.63
N TYR A 99 12.84 6.54 -6.40
CA TYR A 99 11.46 6.45 -6.88
C TYR A 99 10.55 7.54 -6.32
N ARG A 100 10.70 7.90 -5.04
CA ARG A 100 9.92 8.99 -4.45
C ARG A 100 10.23 10.34 -5.11
N ILE A 101 11.50 10.63 -5.38
CA ILE A 101 11.91 11.85 -6.06
C ILE A 101 11.29 11.89 -7.46
N LEU A 102 11.44 10.84 -8.26
CA LEU A 102 10.85 10.77 -9.60
C LEU A 102 9.31 10.86 -9.57
N ALA A 103 8.66 10.24 -8.58
CA ALA A 103 7.21 10.30 -8.42
C ALA A 103 6.71 11.70 -8.04
N ASP A 104 7.44 12.41 -7.17
CA ASP A 104 7.13 13.81 -6.82
C ASP A 104 7.20 14.74 -8.04
N HIS A 105 7.96 14.36 -9.08
CA HIS A 105 8.08 15.07 -10.36
C HIS A 105 7.21 14.49 -11.50
N GLY A 106 6.42 13.45 -11.25
CA GLY A 106 5.57 12.81 -12.27
C GLY A 106 6.33 11.99 -13.32
N GLU A 107 7.58 11.62 -13.05
CA GLU A 107 8.46 10.88 -13.97
C GLU A 107 8.28 9.36 -13.83
N VAL A 108 7.61 8.91 -12.77
CA VAL A 108 7.16 7.52 -12.61
C VAL A 108 5.73 7.40 -13.13
N LYS A 109 5.57 6.76 -14.29
CA LYS A 109 4.26 6.46 -14.87
C LYS A 109 4.16 5.00 -15.27
N GLU A 110 2.95 4.46 -15.22
CA GLU A 110 2.63 3.17 -15.81
C GLU A 110 2.94 3.23 -17.32
N ARG A 111 3.86 2.38 -17.77
CA ARG A 111 4.29 2.32 -19.17
C ARG A 111 3.41 1.37 -19.98
N ARG A 112 2.68 0.46 -19.32
CA ARG A 112 1.77 -0.46 -19.97
C ARG A 112 0.54 0.30 -20.45
N ARG A 113 0.11 0.00 -21.68
CA ARG A 113 -1.19 0.40 -22.20
C ARG A 113 -2.27 -0.41 -21.50
N GLN A 114 -2.58 -0.05 -20.26
CA GLN A 114 -3.67 -0.67 -19.51
C GLN A 114 -5.00 -0.35 -20.21
N ALA A 115 -5.88 -1.34 -20.28
CA ALA A 115 -7.23 -1.11 -20.76
C ALA A 115 -7.94 -0.19 -19.77
N THR A 116 -8.25 1.03 -20.20
CA THR A 116 -8.99 2.03 -19.41
C THR A 116 -10.50 1.96 -19.66
N HIS A 117 -10.93 1.09 -20.59
CA HIS A 117 -12.34 0.92 -20.92
C HIS A 117 -13.05 0.17 -19.78
N PRO A 118 -14.24 0.61 -19.36
CA PRO A 118 -15.04 -0.16 -18.42
C PRO A 118 -15.31 -1.57 -18.98
N PRO A 119 -15.47 -2.58 -18.12
CA PRO A 119 -15.86 -3.91 -18.56
C PRO A 119 -17.11 -3.83 -19.44
N ALA A 120 -17.09 -4.46 -20.60
CA ALA A 120 -18.27 -4.50 -21.46
C ALA A 120 -19.45 -5.07 -20.67
N LYS A 121 -20.60 -4.38 -20.71
CA LYS A 121 -21.83 -4.87 -20.10
C LYS A 121 -22.18 -6.20 -20.77
N LYS A 122 -22.22 -7.28 -20.00
CA LYS A 122 -22.65 -8.59 -20.51
C LYS A 122 -24.10 -8.45 -21.00
N PRO A 123 -24.43 -8.92 -22.22
CA PRO A 123 -25.80 -8.91 -22.68
C PRO A 123 -26.65 -9.85 -21.82
N GLU A 124 -27.79 -9.35 -21.35
CA GLU A 124 -28.80 -10.14 -20.65
C GLU A 124 -29.85 -10.56 -21.69
N LEU A 125 -29.89 -11.85 -22.02
CA LEU A 125 -30.81 -12.41 -23.00
C LEU A 125 -31.76 -13.40 -22.30
N MET A 126 -33.05 -13.29 -22.57
CA MET A 126 -34.08 -14.21 -22.07
C MET A 126 -34.59 -15.07 -23.23
N ALA A 127 -34.65 -16.40 -23.05
CA ALA A 127 -35.20 -17.32 -24.03
C ALA A 127 -36.70 -17.52 -23.77
N ASP A 128 -37.54 -17.07 -24.70
CA ASP A 128 -39.00 -17.20 -24.67
C ASP A 128 -39.51 -18.47 -25.38
N ALA A 129 -38.69 -19.07 -26.24
CA ALA A 129 -38.95 -20.36 -26.89
C ALA A 129 -37.64 -21.12 -27.19
N PRO A 130 -37.71 -22.45 -27.45
CA PRO A 130 -36.55 -23.23 -27.86
C PRO A 130 -35.88 -22.65 -29.12
N ASN A 131 -34.54 -22.75 -29.20
CA ASN A 131 -33.73 -22.32 -30.34
C ASN A 131 -33.74 -20.81 -30.64
N ARG A 132 -34.15 -19.95 -29.69
CA ARG A 132 -34.18 -18.47 -29.84
C ARG A 132 -32.94 -17.75 -29.33
N VAL A 133 -32.26 -18.29 -28.32
CA VAL A 133 -31.03 -17.73 -27.75
C VAL A 133 -29.97 -18.81 -27.77
N TRP A 134 -28.82 -18.49 -28.38
CA TRP A 134 -27.70 -19.42 -28.50
C TRP A 134 -26.54 -18.85 -27.68
N SER A 135 -26.03 -19.62 -26.72
CA SER A 135 -24.81 -19.31 -26.00
C SER A 135 -23.72 -20.29 -26.42
N TRP A 136 -22.53 -19.78 -26.73
CA TRP A 136 -21.35 -20.62 -26.78
C TRP A 136 -20.69 -20.63 -25.41
N ASP A 137 -20.10 -21.76 -25.03
CA ASP A 137 -19.14 -21.83 -23.93
C ASP A 137 -17.85 -22.44 -24.48
N ILE A 138 -16.72 -21.91 -24.03
CA ILE A 138 -15.39 -22.37 -24.46
C ILE A 138 -14.67 -22.89 -23.23
N GLU A 139 -14.64 -24.21 -23.11
CA GLU A 139 -13.83 -24.87 -22.09
C GLU A 139 -12.40 -25.08 -22.61
N ARG A 140 -11.42 -24.65 -21.82
CA ARG A 140 -10.00 -24.97 -22.09
C ARG A 140 -9.69 -26.34 -21.49
N HIS A 141 -9.49 -27.34 -22.36
CA HIS A 141 -8.97 -28.64 -21.92
C HIS A 141 -7.44 -28.60 -21.74
N GLU A 142 -6.97 -28.67 -20.49
CA GLU A 142 -5.54 -28.63 -20.14
C GLU A 142 -4.77 -29.90 -20.56
N VAL A 143 -5.49 -30.99 -20.86
CA VAL A 143 -4.91 -32.32 -21.14
C VAL A 143 -4.10 -32.38 -22.45
N LEU A 144 -4.23 -31.38 -23.33
CA LEU A 144 -3.55 -31.36 -24.64
C LEU A 144 -2.26 -30.52 -24.67
N LEU A 145 -1.95 -29.76 -23.61
CA LEU A 145 -0.80 -28.84 -23.59
C LEU A 145 0.43 -29.39 -22.86
N ASP A 146 0.27 -30.36 -21.96
CA ASP A 146 1.38 -31.03 -21.30
C ASP A 146 1.86 -32.25 -22.10
N ARG A 147 2.64 -32.01 -23.15
CA ARG A 147 3.53 -33.05 -23.70
C ARG A 147 4.69 -33.29 -22.73
N VAL A 148 4.46 -34.07 -21.68
CA VAL A 148 5.56 -34.63 -20.89
C VAL A 148 6.22 -35.74 -21.71
N VAL A 149 7.40 -35.46 -22.27
CA VAL A 149 8.28 -36.50 -22.82
C VAL A 149 8.92 -37.21 -21.64
N MET A 150 8.40 -38.39 -21.28
CA MET A 150 9.11 -39.30 -20.39
C MET A 150 10.33 -39.86 -21.13
N LYS A 151 11.53 -39.41 -20.76
CA LYS A 151 12.79 -40.04 -21.20
C LYS A 151 12.81 -41.48 -20.65
N GLY A 152 12.85 -42.49 -21.51
CA GLY A 152 13.29 -43.82 -21.11
C GLY A 152 12.61 -45.04 -21.74
N HIS A 153 11.49 -44.91 -22.47
CA HIS A 153 10.85 -46.09 -23.06
C HIS A 153 10.53 -45.92 -24.54
N HIS A 154 11.01 -46.88 -25.33
CA HIS A 154 10.81 -46.98 -26.77
C HIS A 154 9.33 -46.86 -27.14
N ARG A 155 9.03 -45.78 -27.88
CA ARG A 155 7.84 -45.54 -28.73
C ARG A 155 6.65 -46.49 -28.50
N ARG A 156 5.84 -46.23 -27.48
CA ARG A 156 4.40 -46.55 -27.50
C ARG A 156 3.60 -45.42 -26.87
N LEU A 157 2.72 -44.81 -27.66
CA LEU A 157 1.64 -43.96 -27.18
C LEU A 157 0.58 -44.89 -26.58
N VAL A 158 0.32 -44.78 -25.28
CA VAL A 158 -0.82 -45.46 -24.64
C VAL A 158 -1.73 -44.37 -24.10
N ALA A 159 -2.89 -44.21 -24.74
CA ALA A 159 -3.98 -43.40 -24.19
C ALA A 159 -4.58 -44.17 -23.00
N ALA A 160 -4.38 -43.67 -21.78
CA ALA A 160 -5.12 -44.16 -20.62
C ALA A 160 -6.52 -43.53 -20.60
N GLY A 161 -7.45 -44.11 -21.35
CA GLY A 161 -8.86 -43.74 -21.28
C GLY A 161 -9.51 -44.33 -20.02
N ARG A 162 -9.88 -43.49 -19.04
CA ARG A 162 -10.93 -43.87 -18.07
C ARG A 162 -12.28 -43.67 -18.73
N LEU A 163 -12.87 -44.76 -19.22
CA LEU A 163 -14.26 -44.82 -19.67
C LEU A 163 -15.17 -44.65 -18.44
N LYS A 164 -15.84 -43.51 -18.30
CA LYS A 164 -17.06 -43.42 -17.47
C LYS A 164 -18.26 -43.50 -18.40
N LEU A 165 -18.72 -44.73 -18.63
CA LEU A 165 -20.09 -44.98 -19.08
C LEU A 165 -21.04 -44.46 -17.99
N ARG A 166 -21.87 -43.47 -18.32
CA ARG A 166 -23.16 -43.27 -17.66
C ARG A 166 -24.23 -43.50 -18.73
N ALA A 167 -24.92 -44.63 -18.61
CA ALA A 167 -26.22 -44.82 -19.23
C ALA A 167 -27.25 -43.96 -18.48
N ALA A 168 -28.28 -43.55 -19.21
CA ALA A 168 -29.46 -42.84 -18.72
C ALA A 168 -30.24 -43.65 -17.67
#